data_AF-A0A559QJW7-F1
#
_entry.id   AF-A0A559QJW7-F1
#
_cell.length_a   1.000
_cell.length_b   1.000
_cell.length_c   1.000
_cell.angle_alpha   90.00
_cell.angle_beta   90.00
_cell.angle_gamma   90.00
#
_symmetry.space_group_name_H-M   'P 1'
#
loop_
_entity.id
_entity.type
_entity.pdbx_description
1 polymer ?
#
loop_
_entity_poly.entity_id
_entity_poly.type
_entity_poly.pdbx_seq_one_letter_code
_entity_poly.pdbx_strand_id
1 'polypeptide(L)'
;MESEQKNYAKQIYRRWALQYALAFPLLLALLATVQYVKGQGLVNALLFAAIWSLFSVIVHGLVRLRNLRKNPACVLGDQGEDS
;
A
#
# COMPACT_ATOMS: atom_id res chain seq x y z
N MET A 1 4.36 -5.97 -28.80
CA MET A 1 5.12 -5.49 -27.61
C MET A 1 4.27 -4.64 -26.66
N GLU A 2 3.38 -3.77 -27.15
CA GLU A 2 2.54 -2.93 -26.26
C GLU A 2 1.42 -3.70 -25.53
N SER A 3 0.88 -4.75 -26.15
CA SER A 3 -0.12 -5.65 -25.54
C SER A 3 0.44 -6.48 -24.37
N GLU A 4 1.67 -6.97 -24.52
CA GLU A 4 2.42 -7.70 -23.50
C GLU A 4 2.65 -6.83 -22.26
N GLN A 5 3.16 -5.60 -22.44
CA GLN A 5 3.37 -4.63 -21.36
C GLN A 5 2.09 -4.31 -20.57
N LYS A 6 0.94 -4.19 -21.24
CA LYS A 6 -0.35 -3.98 -20.57
C LYS A 6 -0.75 -5.17 -19.70
N ASN A 7 -0.46 -6.41 -20.12
CA ASN A 7 -0.72 -7.60 -19.33
C ASN A 7 0.17 -7.71 -18.10
N TYR A 8 1.48 -7.44 -18.22
CA TYR A 8 2.39 -7.43 -17.07
C TYR A 8 2.01 -6.34 -16.05
N ALA A 9 1.74 -5.12 -16.53
CA ALA A 9 1.30 -4.02 -15.67
C ALA A 9 0.03 -4.40 -14.90
N LYS A 10 -0.96 -4.99 -15.58
CA LYS A 10 -2.21 -5.46 -14.95
C LYS A 10 -1.95 -6.48 -13.83
N GLN A 11 -1.03 -7.42 -14.01
CA GLN A 11 -0.69 -8.40 -12.99
C GLN A 11 -0.01 -7.75 -11.77
N ILE A 12 0.92 -6.83 -12.00
CA ILE A 12 1.63 -6.10 -10.94
C ILE A 12 0.67 -5.29 -10.09
N TYR A 13 -0.22 -4.52 -10.72
CA TYR A 13 -1.24 -3.75 -10.00
C TYR A 13 -2.17 -4.63 -9.17
N ARG A 14 -2.47 -5.85 -9.62
CA ARG A 14 -3.32 -6.78 -8.88
C ARG A 14 -2.62 -7.29 -7.61
N ARG A 15 -1.33 -7.65 -7.69
CA ARG A 15 -0.54 -8.05 -6.50
C ARG A 15 -0.44 -6.90 -5.50
N TRP A 16 -0.19 -5.69 -6.00
CA TRP A 16 -0.09 -4.50 -5.16
C TRP A 16 -1.42 -4.17 -4.48
N ALA A 17 -2.53 -4.27 -5.22
CA ALA A 17 -3.87 -4.08 -4.64
C ALA A 17 -4.15 -5.05 -3.49
N LEU A 18 -3.73 -6.32 -3.60
CA LEU A 18 -3.86 -7.29 -2.51
C LEU A 18 -3.00 -6.94 -1.30
N GLN A 19 -1.75 -6.52 -1.51
CA GLN A 19 -0.87 -6.07 -0.42
C GLN A 19 -1.46 -4.86 0.31
N TYR A 20 -1.96 -3.87 -0.41
CA TYR A 20 -2.59 -2.69 0.19
C TYR A 20 -3.93 -3.03 0.87
N ALA A 21 -4.70 -3.96 0.31
CA ALA A 21 -5.94 -4.43 0.93
C ALA A 21 -5.72 -5.11 2.27
N LEU A 22 -4.57 -5.77 2.48
CA LEU A 22 -4.18 -6.35 3.77
C LEU A 22 -3.48 -5.35 4.70
N ALA A 23 -2.63 -4.48 4.15
CA ALA A 23 -1.90 -3.49 4.94
C ALA A 23 -2.82 -2.41 5.54
N PHE A 24 -3.85 -2.00 4.80
CA PHE A 24 -4.78 -0.95 5.23
C PHE A 24 -5.55 -1.30 6.53
N PRO A 25 -6.23 -2.46 6.67
CA PRO A 25 -6.92 -2.82 7.91
C PRO A 25 -5.94 -3.05 9.06
N LEU A 26 -4.73 -3.55 8.78
CA LEU A 26 -3.69 -3.72 9.80
C LEU A 26 -3.22 -2.38 10.37
N LEU A 27 -2.93 -1.41 9.50
CA LEU A 27 -2.56 -0.04 9.91
C LEU A 27 -3.70 0.66 10.64
N LEU A 28 -4.94 0.48 10.16
CA LEU A 28 -6.11 1.06 10.80
C LEU A 28 -6.30 0.50 12.21
N ALA A 29 -6.24 -0.82 12.38
CA ALA A 29 -6.34 -1.45 13.69
C ALA A 29 -5.22 -0.97 14.62
N LEU A 30 -3.97 -0.97 14.16
CA LEU A 30 -2.82 -0.53 14.95
C LEU A 30 -2.97 0.91 15.44
N LEU A 31 -3.30 1.84 14.53
CA LEU A 31 -3.44 3.26 14.86
C LEU A 31 -4.65 3.52 15.75
N ALA A 32 -5.77 2.82 15.52
CA ALA A 32 -6.96 2.94 16.35
C ALA A 32 -6.68 2.42 17.77
N THR A 33 -5.99 1.28 17.90
CA THR A 33 -5.59 0.73 19.20
C THR A 33 -4.68 1.70 19.95
N VAL A 34 -3.67 2.28 19.30
CA VAL A 34 -2.77 3.26 19.93
C VAL A 34 -3.54 4.47 20.47
N GLN A 35 -4.52 4.97 19.72
CA GLN A 35 -5.32 6.12 20.16
C GLN A 35 -6.32 5.75 21.27
N TYR A 36 -6.89 4.55 21.21
CA TYR A 36 -7.77 4.03 22.25
C TYR A 36 -7.04 3.84 23.59
N VAL A 37 -5.82 3.28 23.56
CA VAL A 37 -4.97 3.13 24.76
C VAL A 37 -4.62 4.49 25.38
N LYS A 38 -4.49 5.55 24.58
CA LYS A 38 -4.28 6.92 25.06
C LYS A 38 -5.54 7.57 25.69
N GLY A 39 -6.63 6.84 25.82
CA GLY A 39 -7.89 7.33 26.40
C GLY A 39 -8.69 8.24 25.46
N GLN A 40 -8.38 8.25 24.15
CA GLN A 40 -9.20 8.96 23.18
C GLN A 40 -10.51 8.20 22.93
N GLY A 41 -11.58 8.94 22.65
CA GLY A 41 -12.87 8.34 22.28
C GLY A 41 -12.76 7.48 21.01
N LEU A 42 -13.57 6.42 20.92
CA LEU A 42 -13.54 5.45 19.82
C LEU A 42 -13.68 6.13 18.44
N VAL A 43 -14.57 7.12 18.33
CA VAL A 43 -14.78 7.88 17.09
C VAL A 43 -13.51 8.64 16.67
N ASN A 44 -12.86 9.32 17.62
CA ASN A 44 -11.62 10.06 17.36
C ASN A 44 -10.47 9.14 17.00
N ALA A 45 -10.37 7.98 17.66
CA ALA A 45 -9.37 6.96 17.36
C ALA A 45 -9.53 6.40 15.94
N LEU A 46 -10.76 6.09 15.52
CA LEU A 46 -11.06 5.60 14.18
C LEU A 46 -10.82 6.66 13.10
N LEU A 47 -11.23 7.91 13.34
CA LEU A 47 -11.03 8.99 12.39
C LEU A 47 -9.53 9.28 12.18
N PHE A 48 -8.76 9.30 13.27
CA PHE A 48 -7.30 9.39 13.22
C PHE A 48 -6.70 8.22 12.42
N ALA A 49 -7.07 6.99 12.77
CA ALA A 49 -6.54 5.80 12.11
C ALA A 49 -6.85 5.78 10.60
N ALA A 50 -8.05 6.21 10.20
CA ALA A 50 -8.46 6.27 8.80
C ALA A 50 -7.61 7.28 8.00
N ILE A 51 -7.43 8.50 8.51
CA ILE A 51 -6.64 9.55 7.85
C ILE A 51 -5.17 9.10 7.70
N TRP A 52 -4.59 8.57 8.77
CA TRP A 52 -3.17 8.18 8.77
C TRP A 52 -2.90 6.89 7.99
N SER A 53 -3.83 5.93 7.98
CA SER A 53 -3.73 4.74 7.14
C SER A 53 -3.80 5.10 5.65
N LEU A 54 -4.71 6.01 5.27
CA LEU A 54 -4.80 6.50 3.89
C LEU A 54 -3.50 7.23 3.48
N PHE A 55 -2.98 8.12 4.33
CA PHE A 55 -1.73 8.82 4.07
C PHE A 55 -0.55 7.85 3.88
N SER A 56 -0.47 6.81 4.72
CA SER A 56 0.57 5.80 4.65
C SER A 56 0.54 5.01 3.34
N VAL A 57 -0.64 4.60 2.87
CA VAL A 57 -0.82 3.89 1.59
C VAL A 57 -0.47 4.80 0.42
N ILE A 58 -0.88 6.07 0.44
CA ILE A 58 -0.56 7.04 -0.62
C ILE A 58 0.95 7.26 -0.74
N VAL A 59 1.64 7.49 0.38
CA VAL A 59 3.09 7.71 0.38
C VAL A 59 3.83 6.47 -0.14
N HIS A 60 3.47 5.28 0.33
CA HIS A 60 4.07 4.04 -0.17
C HIS A 60 3.83 3.84 -1.67
N GLY A 61 2.60 4.07 -2.13
CA GLY A 61 2.24 3.99 -3.54
C GLY A 61 3.03 4.97 -4.41
N LEU A 62 3.16 6.22 -3.96
CA LEU A 62 3.92 7.26 -4.67
C LEU A 62 5.42 6.94 -4.74
N VAL A 63 6.02 6.47 -3.64
CA VAL A 63 7.43 6.07 -3.62
C VAL A 63 7.65 4.89 -4.58
N ARG A 64 6.77 3.89 -4.56
CA ARG A 64 6.90 2.71 -5.42
C ARG A 64 6.68 3.05 -6.91
N LEU A 65 5.75 3.96 -7.22
CA LEU A 65 5.55 4.47 -8.58
C LEU A 65 6.74 5.31 -9.05
N ARG A 66 7.29 6.17 -8.19
CA ARG A 66 8.52 6.92 -8.48
C ARG A 66 9.71 6.00 -8.74
N ASN A 67 9.84 4.93 -7.96
CA ASN A 67 10.92 3.97 -8.14
C ASN A 67 10.76 3.15 -9.44
N LEU A 68 9.52 2.72 -9.76
CA LEU A 68 9.19 2.06 -11.03
C LEU A 68 9.51 2.95 -12.24
N ARG A 69 9.23 4.26 -12.13
CA ARG A 69 9.53 5.22 -13.20
C ARG A 69 11.02 5.47 -13.40
N LYS A 70 11.82 5.43 -12.32
CA LYS A 70 13.27 5.69 -12.39
C LYS A 70 14.08 4.44 -12.74
N ASN A 71 13.70 3.26 -12.23
CA ASN A 71 14.42 2.00 -12.39
C ASN A 71 13.44 0.83 -12.64
N PRO A 72 12.86 0.72 -13.85
CA PRO A 72 11.86 -0.33 -14.13
C PRO A 72 12.44 -1.74 -14.09
N ALA A 73 13.72 -1.92 -14.45
CA ALA A 73 14.38 -3.23 -14.51
C ALA A 73 14.52 -3.89 -13.13
N CYS A 74 14.87 -3.14 -12.08
CA CYS A 74 15.01 -3.71 -10.72
C CYS A 74 13.65 -4.08 -10.11
N VAL A 75 12.59 -3.31 -10.38
CA VAL A 75 11.27 -3.59 -9.80
C VAL A 75 10.62 -4.82 -10.43
N LEU A 76 10.84 -5.06 -11.72
CA LEU A 76 10.35 -6.25 -12.41
C LEU A 76 11.11 -7.52 -11.98
N GLY A 77 12.42 -7.43 -11.71
CA GLY A 77 13.23 -8.54 -11.20
C GLY A 77 12.82 -8.97 -9.79
N ASP A 78 12.64 -8.01 -8.88
CA ASP A 78 12.25 -8.26 -7.48
C ASP A 78 10.82 -8.85 -7.35
N GLN A 79 9.96 -8.59 -8.33
CA GLN A 79 8.60 -9.16 -8.39
C GLN A 79 8.54 -10.55 -9.07
N GLY A 80 9.64 -10.98 -9.72
CA GLY A 80 9.74 -12.24 -10.46
C GLY A 80 10.28 -13.42 -9.64
N GLU A 81 10.77 -13.17 -8.43
CA GLU A 81 11.42 -14.17 -7.57
C GLU A 81 10.44 -14.90 -6.62
N ASP A 82 9.15 -14.51 -6.62
CA ASP A 82 8.05 -15.19 -5.92
C ASP A 82 7.28 -16.17 -6.86
N SER A 83 7.98 -16.98 -7.65
CA SER A 83 7.38 -18.08 -8.44
C SER A 83 8.34 -19.25 -8.58
#